data_AF-A0A2N2MVL5-F1
#
_entry.id   AF-A0A2N2MVL5-F1
#
_cell.length_a   1.000
_cell.length_b   1.000
_cell.length_c   1.000
_cell.angle_alpha   90.00
_cell.angle_beta   90.00
_cell.angle_gamma   90.00
#
_symmetry.space_group_name_H-M   'P 1'
#
loop_
_entity.id
_entity.type
_entity.pdbx_description
1 polymer ?
#
loop_
_entity_poly.entity_id
_entity_poly.type
_entity_poly.pdbx_seq_one_letter_code
_entity_poly.pdbx_strand_id
1 'polypeptide(L)'
;MSDELVDWKCPNGHILGKARKTGRGAHQLILYRNAVDFTAEDPKAVEVIAVIRGQGMDIRCDICDAKRTWAAKKKLPNGVVPTLRGLAIKTV
;
A
#
# COMPACT_ATOMS: atom_id res chain seq x y z
N MET A 1 5.48 21.98 -8.96
CA MET A 1 5.36 20.53 -9.22
C MET A 1 4.19 20.02 -8.41
N SER A 2 3.09 19.69 -9.06
CA SER A 2 1.84 19.33 -8.39
C SER A 2 1.98 17.97 -7.71
N ASP A 3 1.69 17.90 -6.42
CA ASP A 3 1.62 16.66 -5.68
C ASP A 3 0.42 15.83 -6.17
N GLU A 4 0.68 14.87 -7.06
CA GLU A 4 -0.37 14.02 -7.60
C GLU A 4 -0.68 12.86 -6.63
N LEU A 5 -1.97 12.73 -6.30
CA LEU A 5 -2.51 11.61 -5.55
C LEU A 5 -3.05 10.56 -6.53
N VAL A 6 -2.53 9.34 -6.45
CA VAL A 6 -2.95 8.23 -7.30
C VAL A 6 -3.63 7.17 -6.46
N ASP A 7 -4.73 6.59 -6.97
CA ASP A 7 -5.41 5.50 -6.29
C ASP A 7 -4.52 4.27 -6.17
N TRP A 8 -4.50 3.70 -4.98
CA TRP A 8 -3.76 2.49 -4.68
C TRP A 8 -4.75 1.35 -4.43
N LYS A 9 -4.86 0.45 -5.41
CA LYS A 9 -5.89 -0.60 -5.50
C LYS A 9 -5.39 -1.98 -5.10
N CYS A 10 -6.21 -2.89 -4.59
CA CYS A 10 -5.84 -4.29 -4.46
C CYS A 10 -5.76 -4.96 -5.86
N PRO A 11 -5.27 -6.21 -5.99
CA PRO A 11 -5.25 -6.94 -7.26
C PRO A 11 -6.63 -7.06 -7.95
N ASN A 12 -7.70 -7.04 -7.17
CA ASN A 12 -9.09 -7.14 -7.65
C ASN A 12 -9.73 -5.77 -7.93
N GLY A 13 -8.99 -4.67 -7.83
CA GLY A 13 -9.47 -3.33 -8.21
C GLY A 13 -10.07 -2.47 -7.10
N HIS A 14 -10.33 -3.01 -5.91
CA HIS A 14 -10.82 -2.22 -4.76
C HIS A 14 -9.78 -1.22 -4.27
N ILE A 15 -10.18 0.00 -3.91
CA ILE A 15 -9.26 1.06 -3.50
C ILE A 15 -8.95 0.90 -2.02
N LEU A 16 -7.67 0.73 -1.70
CA LEU A 16 -7.18 0.62 -0.32
C LEU A 16 -6.73 1.97 0.24
N GLY A 17 -6.48 2.95 -0.62
CA GLY A 17 -5.97 4.25 -0.22
C GLY A 17 -5.48 5.10 -1.39
N LYS A 18 -4.78 6.19 -1.07
CA LYS A 18 -4.14 7.07 -2.04
C LYS A 18 -2.64 7.14 -1.82
N ALA A 19 -1.88 6.93 -2.89
CA ALA A 19 -0.43 7.09 -2.91
C ALA A 19 -0.08 8.51 -3.38
N ARG A 20 0.62 9.26 -2.53
CA ARG A 20 1.22 10.54 -2.91
C ARG A 20 2.64 10.31 -3.41
N LYS A 21 2.91 10.71 -4.65
CA LYS A 21 4.27 10.74 -5.19
C LYS A 21 4.84 12.14 -5.01
N THR A 22 5.82 12.28 -4.12
CA THR A 22 6.61 13.51 -4.03
C THR A 22 7.83 13.39 -4.96
N GLY A 23 8.23 14.49 -5.61
CA GLY A 23 9.35 14.49 -6.57
C GLY A 23 10.71 14.02 -6.02
N ARG A 24 10.86 13.88 -4.69
CA ARG A 24 12.08 13.39 -4.01
C ARG A 24 12.04 11.91 -3.62
N GLY A 25 11.04 11.14 -4.06
CA GLY A 25 10.97 9.70 -3.81
C GLY A 25 10.40 9.31 -2.43
N ALA A 26 9.91 10.27 -1.63
CA ALA A 26 9.09 9.95 -0.47
C ALA A 26 7.68 9.60 -0.97
N HIS A 27 7.40 8.30 -0.99
CA HIS A 27 6.09 7.75 -1.29
C HIS A 27 5.30 7.67 0.01
N GLN A 28 4.28 8.49 0.13
CA GLN A 28 3.35 8.45 1.27
C GLN A 28 2.11 7.67 0.83
N LEU A 29 1.68 6.70 1.63
CA LEU A 29 0.40 6.04 1.47
C LEU A 29 -0.58 6.58 2.51
N ILE A 30 -1.68 7.15 2.04
CA ILE A 30 -2.86 7.45 2.85
C ILE A 30 -3.73 6.20 2.82
N LEU A 31 -3.72 5.43 3.91
CA LEU A 31 -4.43 4.17 4.02
C LEU A 31 -5.85 4.41 4.53
N TYR A 32 -6.82 3.83 3.86
CA TYR A 32 -8.21 3.85 4.31
C TYR A 32 -8.45 2.72 5.32
N ARG A 33 -9.38 2.94 6.25
CA ARG A 33 -9.82 1.94 7.22
C ARG A 33 -10.44 0.73 6.54
N ASN A 34 -11.29 0.99 5.57
CA ASN A 34 -11.99 -0.01 4.76
C ASN A 34 -11.62 0.19 3.30
N ALA A 35 -11.55 -0.89 2.52
CA ALA A 35 -11.43 -0.77 1.08
C ALA A 35 -12.73 -0.16 0.51
N VAL A 36 -12.57 0.60 -0.56
CA VAL A 36 -13.66 1.28 -1.24
C VAL A 36 -13.91 0.58 -2.57
N ASP A 37 -15.16 0.19 -2.77
CA ASP A 37 -15.68 -0.23 -4.05
C ASP A 37 -16.61 0.86 -4.60
N PHE A 38 -16.14 1.59 -5.60
CA PHE A 38 -16.95 2.63 -6.28
C PHE A 38 -17.96 2.04 -7.27
N THR A 39 -17.98 0.72 -7.46
CA THR A 39 -19.03 0.04 -8.22
C THR A 39 -20.21 -0.39 -7.35
N ALA A 40 -20.08 -0.28 -6.03
CA ALA A 40 -21.17 -0.55 -5.09
C ALA A 40 -22.27 0.51 -5.20
N GLU A 41 -23.52 0.08 -5.01
CA GLU A 41 -24.72 0.94 -5.05
C GLU A 41 -24.71 2.01 -3.95
N ASP A 42 -24.06 1.71 -2.80
CA ASP A 42 -23.83 2.65 -1.70
C ASP A 42 -22.37 2.55 -1.19
N PRO A 43 -21.42 3.34 -1.73
CA PRO A 43 -20.02 3.28 -1.32
C PRO A 43 -19.85 3.84 0.09
N LYS A 44 -19.28 3.03 0.99
CA LYS A 44 -19.00 3.43 2.39
C LYS A 44 -18.16 4.71 2.46
N ALA A 45 -18.45 5.53 3.46
CA ALA A 45 -17.66 6.71 3.78
C ALA A 45 -16.19 6.34 4.00
N VAL A 46 -15.30 7.13 3.39
CA VAL A 46 -13.86 6.89 3.44
C VAL A 46 -13.28 7.47 4.73
N GLU A 47 -12.88 6.58 5.64
CA GLU A 47 -12.12 6.95 6.83
C GLU A 47 -10.63 6.65 6.63
N VAL A 48 -9.77 7.59 6.99
CA VAL A 48 -8.30 7.39 6.95
C VAL A 48 -7.84 6.84 8.30
N ILE A 49 -7.16 5.70 8.28
CA ILE A 49 -6.65 5.07 9.50
C ILE A 49 -5.18 5.36 9.76
N ALA A 50 -4.39 5.54 8.70
CA ALA A 50 -2.95 5.74 8.83
C ALA A 50 -2.35 6.47 7.63
N VAL A 51 -1.24 7.16 7.90
CA VAL A 51 -0.34 7.69 6.88
C VAL A 51 0.98 6.96 6.98
N ILE A 52 1.29 6.13 5.99
CA ILE A 52 2.47 5.25 6.01
C ILE A 52 3.57 5.89 5.18
N ARG A 53 4.76 6.00 5.76
CA ARG A 53 5.96 6.58 5.15
C ARG A 53 7.15 5.63 5.32
N GLY A 54 7.88 5.36 4.24
CA GLY A 54 9.22 4.76 4.28
C GLY A 54 9.33 3.28 4.68
N GLN A 55 8.30 2.68 5.29
CA GLN A 55 8.28 1.26 5.67
C GLN A 55 7.48 0.41 4.68
N GLY A 56 7.90 -0.85 4.53
CA GLY A 56 7.14 -1.86 3.82
C GLY A 56 6.01 -2.40 4.71
N MET A 57 4.79 -2.49 4.20
CA MET A 57 3.65 -3.00 4.97
C MET A 57 2.72 -3.81 4.08
N ASP A 58 2.31 -4.99 4.57
CA ASP A 58 1.29 -5.80 3.93
C ASP A 58 -0.09 -5.31 4.34
N ILE A 59 -0.92 -4.98 3.35
CA ILE A 59 -2.28 -4.48 3.57
C ILE A 59 -3.25 -5.51 2.97
N ARG A 60 -4.20 -5.96 3.79
CA ARG A 60 -5.27 -6.86 3.38
C ARG A 60 -6.51 -6.06 2.98
N CYS A 61 -7.11 -6.39 1.84
CA CYS A 61 -8.40 -5.87 1.44
C CYS A 61 -9.50 -6.53 2.30
N ASP A 62 -10.34 -5.75 2.96
CA ASP A 62 -11.48 -6.23 3.75
C ASP A 62 -12.65 -6.72 2.88
N ILE A 63 -12.73 -6.31 1.60
CA ILE A 63 -13.77 -6.76 0.66
C ILE A 63 -13.48 -8.16 0.08
N CYS A 64 -12.23 -8.42 -0.35
CA CYS A 64 -11.89 -9.63 -1.13
C CYS A 64 -10.73 -10.44 -0.56
N ASP A 65 -10.24 -10.10 0.62
CA ASP A 65 -9.10 -10.72 1.32
C ASP A 65 -7.73 -10.65 0.60
N ALA A 66 -7.69 -10.12 -0.62
CA ALA A 66 -6.44 -10.01 -1.37
C ALA A 66 -5.44 -9.11 -0.63
N LYS A 67 -4.18 -9.55 -0.61
CA LYS A 67 -3.07 -8.81 0.00
C LYS A 67 -2.33 -7.99 -1.04
N ARG A 68 -1.94 -6.77 -0.67
CA ARG A 68 -1.03 -5.95 -1.46
C ARG A 68 0.02 -5.34 -0.54
N THR A 69 1.29 -5.50 -0.92
CA THR A 69 2.40 -4.93 -0.17
C THR A 69 2.65 -3.49 -0.62
N TRP A 70 2.58 -2.55 0.31
CA TRP A 70 3.16 -1.23 0.14
C TRP A 70 4.66 -1.34 0.36
N ALA A 71 5.47 -1.00 -0.64
CA ALA A 71 6.91 -0.91 -0.49
C ALA A 71 7.34 0.51 -0.86
N ALA A 72 7.74 1.30 0.14
CA ALA A 72 8.44 2.53 -0.15
C ALA A 72 9.73 2.15 -0.89
N LYS A 73 9.94 2.68 -2.10
CA LYS A 73 11.22 2.55 -2.80
C LYS A 73 12.29 3.27 -1.96
N LYS A 74 12.88 2.58 -0.98
CA LYS A 74 14.24 2.91 -0.57
C LYS A 74 15.06 2.77 -1.84
N LYS A 75 15.71 3.87 -2.27
CA LYS A 75 16.95 3.70 -3.03
C LYS A 75 17.90 2.94 -2.10
N LEU A 76 17.84 1.62 -2.14
CA LEU A 76 18.92 0.80 -1.62
C LEU A 76 20.13 1.14 -2.49
N PRO A 77 21.29 1.44 -1.92
CA PRO A 77 22.50 1.58 -2.70
C PRO A 77 22.71 0.24 -3.44
N ASN A 78 22.57 0.27 -4.76
CA ASN A 78 22.78 -0.83 -5.71
C ASN A 78 22.20 -2.21 -5.33
N GLY A 79 21.03 -2.52 -5.88
CA GLY A 79 20.78 -3.88 -6.41
C GLY A 79 20.16 -4.95 -5.51
N VAL A 80 19.77 -4.66 -4.26
CA VAL A 80 19.13 -5.69 -3.42
C VAL A 80 17.61 -5.49 -3.37
N VAL A 81 16.85 -6.34 -4.04
CA VAL A 81 15.40 -6.47 -3.80
C VAL A 81 15.25 -7.58 -2.75
N PRO A 82 14.69 -7.31 -1.55
CA PRO A 82 14.40 -8.39 -0.61
C PRO A 82 13.21 -9.18 -1.15
N THR A 83 13.49 -10.30 -1.81
CA THR A 83 12.50 -11.36 -2.01
C THR A 83 12.18 -11.94 -0.64
N LEU A 84 10.92 -11.84 -0.22
CA LEU A 84 10.36 -12.51 0.97
C LEU A 84 10.27 -14.03 0.73
N ARG A 85 11.39 -14.68 0.42
CA ARG A 85 11.52 -16.14 0.37
C ARG A 85 12.80 -16.52 1.09
N GLY A 86 12.69 -16.82 2.37
CA GLY A 86 13.82 -17.34 3.14
C GLY A 86 13.75 -17.10 4.64
N LEU A 87 12.59 -17.30 5.28
CA LEU A 87 12.58 -17.50 6.74
C LEU A 87 12.78 -19.00 7.00
N ALA A 88 14.04 -19.46 6.89
CA ALA A 88 14.42 -20.73 7.47
C ALA A 88 14.54 -20.53 8.98
N ILE A 89 13.49 -20.94 9.70
CA ILE A 89 13.53 -21.04 11.16
C ILE A 89 14.46 -22.22 11.47
N LYS A 90 15.70 -21.94 11.87
CA LYS A 90 16.51 -22.91 12.61
C LYS A 90 16.08 -22.83 14.07
N THR A 91 15.26 -23.79 14.47
CA THR A 91 15.10 -24.17 15.88
C THR A 91 16.40 -24.81 16.35
N VAL A 92 16.95 -24.29 17.43
CA VAL A 92 17.95 -24.95 18.28
C VAL A 92 17.29 -25.24 19.62
#